data_AF-W2RHL8-F1
#
_entry.id   AF-W2RHL8-F1
#
_cell.length_a   1.000
_cell.length_b   1.000
_cell.length_c   1.000
_cell.angle_alpha   90.00
_cell.angle_beta   90.00
_cell.angle_gamma   90.00
#
_symmetry.space_group_name_H-M   'P 1'
#
loop_
_entity.id
_entity.type
_entity.pdbx_description
1 polymer ?
#
loop_
_entity_poly.entity_id
_entity_poly.type
_entity_poly.pdbx_seq_one_letter_code
_entity_poly.pdbx_strand_id
1 'polypeptide(L)'
;MRRTKIKVTLAGSLVYFFDVWVGEMTDQDAILGMDFMVPAGIRLDLADRTLCLPDEIRIQLSGRRPLYGEHVSAVRLEELEVIEAGQEIEIPLRSKPSEKLWLTRGEHWIPTLIEGSGWRQYLQVTNISARTRCLPAHTQVGMWLLGGRVPRRQGFVTVGSRQYAEWQNLVLQATTDATS
;
A
#
# COMPACT_ATOMS: atom_id res chain seq x y z
N MET A 1 12.58 0.57 37.27
CA MET A 1 11.87 0.87 36.01
C MET A 1 11.55 -0.46 35.34
N ARG A 2 10.28 -0.77 35.06
CA ARG A 2 9.88 -2.07 34.50
C ARG A 2 9.95 -2.01 32.98
N ARG A 3 10.58 -3.01 32.35
CA ARG A 3 10.50 -3.22 30.91
C ARG A 3 9.32 -4.14 30.59
N THR A 4 8.56 -3.77 29.57
CA THR A 4 7.41 -4.55 29.10
C THR A 4 7.50 -4.70 27.60
N LYS A 5 7.35 -5.93 27.10
CA LYS A 5 7.28 -6.19 25.67
C LYS A 5 5.90 -5.80 25.15
N ILE A 6 5.87 -4.93 24.16
CA ILE A 6 4.62 -4.49 23.50
C ILE A 6 4.65 -4.81 22.01
N LYS A 7 3.47 -4.83 21.40
CA LYS A 7 3.27 -4.90 19.95
C LYS A 7 2.91 -3.51 19.44
N VAL A 8 3.76 -2.94 18.58
CA VAL A 8 3.54 -1.63 17.94
C VAL A 8 3.13 -1.87 16.49
N THR A 9 1.99 -1.30 16.08
CA THR A 9 1.52 -1.35 14.70
C THR A 9 1.61 0.04 14.07
N LEU A 10 2.37 0.20 12.99
CA LEU A 10 2.51 1.44 12.24
C LEU A 10 1.83 1.34 10.87
N ALA A 11 1.23 2.45 10.41
CA ALA A 11 0.50 2.55 9.13
C ALA A 11 -0.53 1.43 8.88
N GLY A 12 -1.01 0.78 9.93
CA GLY A 12 -1.96 -0.33 9.83
C GLY A 12 -1.36 -1.69 9.44
N SER A 13 -0.16 -1.77 8.85
CA SER A 13 0.45 -3.03 8.34
C SER A 13 1.75 -3.46 9.02
N LEU A 14 2.58 -2.52 9.46
CA LEU A 14 3.92 -2.83 9.98
C LEU A 14 3.85 -3.14 11.46
N VAL A 15 4.21 -4.35 11.85
CA VAL A 15 4.13 -4.82 13.23
C VAL A 15 5.53 -5.06 13.79
N TYR A 16 5.81 -4.42 14.93
CA TYR A 16 7.06 -4.55 15.66
C TYR A 16 6.79 -5.03 17.08
N PHE A 17 7.71 -5.83 17.62
CA PHE A 17 7.73 -6.16 19.04
C PHE A 17 8.93 -5.47 19.67
N PHE A 18 8.69 -4.71 20.74
CA PHE A 18 9.72 -3.91 21.37
C PHE A 18 9.56 -3.88 22.89
N ASP A 19 10.68 -3.85 23.61
CA ASP A 19 10.68 -3.67 25.07
C ASP A 19 10.66 -2.18 25.39
N VAL A 20 9.60 -1.73 26.06
CA VAL A 20 9.43 -0.32 26.44
C VAL A 20 9.57 -0.11 27.93
N TRP A 21 10.01 1.08 28.30
CA TRP A 21 9.94 1.56 29.68
C TRP A 21 8.56 2.13 29.97
N VAL A 22 7.99 1.79 31.12
CA VAL A 22 6.69 2.31 31.56
C VAL A 22 6.89 3.34 32.67
N GLY A 23 6.27 4.51 32.52
CA GLY A 23 6.27 5.61 33.48
C GLY A 23 5.13 6.59 33.20
N GLU A 24 4.88 7.52 34.13
CA GLU A 24 3.87 8.57 33.95
C GLU A 24 4.32 9.60 32.91
N MET A 25 3.37 10.05 32.08
CA MET A 25 3.55 11.05 31.03
C MET A 25 2.37 12.02 31.05
N THR A 26 2.61 13.31 30.84
CA THR A 26 1.58 14.37 30.97
C THR A 26 0.91 14.74 29.66
N ASP A 27 1.58 14.53 28.51
CA ASP A 27 1.14 15.09 27.21
C ASP A 27 1.17 14.09 26.05
N GLN A 28 1.69 12.89 26.26
CA GLN A 28 1.94 11.91 25.21
C GLN A 28 1.68 10.50 25.75
N ASP A 29 1.08 9.64 24.93
CA ASP A 29 0.81 8.25 25.30
C ASP A 29 2.06 7.36 25.16
N ALA A 30 2.99 7.74 24.26
CA ALA A 30 4.25 7.03 24.03
C ALA A 30 5.30 7.91 23.33
N ILE A 31 6.58 7.65 23.61
CA ILE A 31 7.73 8.17 22.85
C ILE A 31 8.43 7.00 22.18
N LEU A 32 8.59 7.08 20.86
CA LEU A 32 9.41 6.15 20.09
C LEU A 32 10.76 6.80 19.81
N GLY A 33 11.80 6.32 20.50
CA GLY A 33 13.16 6.81 20.37
C GLY A 33 13.92 6.24 19.18
N MET A 34 15.16 6.67 19.03
CA MET A 34 16.08 6.19 17.99
C MET A 34 16.38 4.69 18.10
N ASP A 35 16.33 4.15 19.31
CA ASP A 35 16.45 2.72 19.63
C ASP A 35 15.34 1.88 19.01
N PHE A 36 14.16 2.45 18.80
CA PHE A 36 13.09 1.84 18.01
C PHE A 36 13.21 2.19 16.53
N MET A 37 13.39 3.48 16.20
CA MET A 37 13.30 3.97 14.82
C MET A 37 14.39 3.39 13.91
N VAL A 38 15.64 3.32 14.37
CA VAL A 38 16.78 2.87 13.54
C VAL A 38 16.66 1.38 13.19
N PRO A 39 16.45 0.45 14.15
CA PRO A 39 16.27 -0.96 13.81
C PRO A 39 15.00 -1.24 13.00
N ALA A 40 13.93 -0.45 13.20
CA ALA A 40 12.72 -0.54 12.41
C ALA A 40 12.88 0.03 10.98
N GLY A 41 14.04 0.58 10.62
CA GLY A 41 14.29 1.16 9.31
C GLY A 41 13.48 2.44 9.04
N ILE A 42 13.00 3.10 10.09
CA ILE A 42 12.18 4.32 10.00
C ILE A 42 13.11 5.52 9.83
N ARG A 43 12.87 6.33 8.81
CA ARG A 43 13.66 7.53 8.50
C ARG A 43 12.81 8.78 8.64
N LEU A 44 13.42 9.84 9.17
CA LEU A 44 12.80 11.16 9.28
C LEU A 44 13.31 12.04 8.13
N ASP A 45 12.41 12.46 7.25
CA ASP A 45 12.70 13.46 6.23
C ASP A 45 12.26 14.84 6.73
N LEU A 46 13.24 15.67 7.09
CA LEU A 46 12.99 17.01 7.62
C LEU A 46 12.62 18.03 6.53
N ALA A 47 13.05 17.80 5.28
CA ALA A 47 12.73 18.69 4.17
C ALA A 47 11.24 18.59 3.84
N ASP A 48 10.75 17.35 3.70
CA ASP A 48 9.35 17.08 3.42
C ASP A 48 8.48 17.03 4.68
N ARG A 49 9.09 17.05 5.88
CA ARG A 49 8.43 16.84 7.19
C ARG A 49 7.64 15.52 7.23
N THR A 50 8.25 14.45 6.74
CA THR A 50 7.64 13.12 6.67
C THR A 50 8.42 12.08 7.46
N LEU A 51 7.71 11.07 7.94
CA LEU A 51 8.25 9.84 8.48
C LEU A 51 8.13 8.76 7.40
N CYS A 52 9.28 8.25 6.98
CA CYS A 52 9.41 7.23 5.96
C CYS A 52 9.56 5.86 6.63
N LEU A 53 8.56 5.01 6.43
CA LEU A 53 8.59 3.61 6.86
C LEU A 53 9.42 2.76 5.87
N PRO A 54 9.90 1.58 6.26
CA PRO A 54 10.70 0.70 5.39
C PRO A 54 9.99 0.28 4.09
N ASP A 55 8.65 0.26 4.10
CA ASP A 55 7.82 0.00 2.91
C ASP A 55 7.61 1.25 2.02
N GLU A 56 8.42 2.29 2.21
CA GLU A 56 8.32 3.59 1.55
C GLU A 56 6.99 4.32 1.78
N ILE A 57 6.21 3.87 2.77
CA ILE A 57 5.04 4.58 3.24
C ILE A 57 5.53 5.88 3.92
N ARG A 58 5.21 7.01 3.30
CA ARG A 58 5.50 8.34 3.85
C ARG A 58 4.30 8.84 4.63
N ILE A 59 4.52 9.09 5.91
CA ILE A 59 3.53 9.67 6.82
C ILE A 59 3.90 11.13 7.05
N GLN A 60 2.97 12.04 6.75
CA GLN A 60 3.18 13.45 7.03
C GLN A 60 3.15 13.73 8.53
N LEU A 61 4.14 14.45 9.05
CA LEU A 61 4.24 14.81 10.46
C LEU A 61 3.53 16.14 10.81
N SER A 62 2.86 16.78 9.86
CA SER A 62 2.27 18.10 10.04
C SER A 62 0.92 18.05 10.77
N GLY A 63 0.97 18.31 12.08
CA GLY A 63 -0.19 18.64 12.93
C GLY A 63 -1.14 17.48 13.24
N ARG A 64 -2.28 17.79 13.89
CA ARG A 64 -3.34 16.83 14.26
C ARG A 64 -4.22 16.41 13.07
N ARG A 65 -3.64 16.24 11.88
CA ARG A 65 -4.39 15.79 10.71
C ARG A 65 -4.55 14.27 10.79
N PRO A 66 -5.76 13.70 10.57
CA PRO A 66 -5.96 12.25 10.65
C PRO A 66 -5.04 11.48 9.69
N LEU A 67 -4.22 10.55 10.18
CA LEU A 67 -3.30 9.79 9.31
C LEU A 67 -4.03 9.05 8.17
N TYR A 68 -5.25 8.63 8.46
CA TYR A 68 -6.12 7.91 7.55
C TYR A 68 -7.03 8.86 6.77
N GLY A 69 -7.18 8.63 5.48
CA GLY A 69 -8.18 9.33 4.67
C GLY A 69 -9.60 8.95 5.07
N GLU A 70 -10.44 9.94 5.36
CA GLU A 70 -11.89 9.75 5.60
C GLU A 70 -12.67 9.59 4.29
N HIS A 71 -12.19 10.23 3.22
CA HIS A 71 -12.74 10.09 1.88
C HIS A 71 -11.84 9.17 1.05
N VAL A 72 -12.39 7.99 0.75
CA VAL A 72 -11.71 6.94 -0.02
C VAL A 72 -12.47 6.75 -1.32
N SER A 73 -11.84 7.07 -2.44
CA SER A 73 -12.39 6.77 -3.76
C SER A 73 -11.86 5.41 -4.20
N ALA A 74 -12.59 4.34 -3.86
CA ALA A 74 -12.20 2.98 -4.20
C ALA A 74 -12.22 2.76 -5.73
N VAL A 75 -11.22 2.07 -6.24
CA VAL A 75 -11.21 1.54 -7.61
C VAL A 75 -11.63 0.08 -7.52
N ARG A 76 -12.76 -0.26 -8.13
CA ARG A 76 -13.39 -1.57 -8.05
C ARG A 76 -13.81 -2.03 -9.44
N LEU A 77 -13.92 -3.34 -9.61
CA LEU A 77 -14.62 -3.92 -10.74
C LEU A 77 -16.10 -3.55 -10.69
N GLU A 78 -16.66 -3.20 -11.85
CA GLU A 78 -18.09 -2.93 -12.00
C GLU A 78 -18.87 -4.24 -12.07
N GLU A 79 -18.36 -5.20 -12.83
CA GLU A 79 -18.98 -6.51 -13.07
C GLU A 79 -18.04 -7.66 -12.67
N LEU A 80 -18.55 -8.89 -12.78
CA LEU A 80 -17.74 -10.08 -12.59
C LEU A 80 -16.84 -10.28 -13.82
N GLU A 81 -15.55 -10.46 -13.58
CA GLU A 81 -14.57 -10.67 -14.64
C GLU A 81 -13.94 -12.05 -14.51
N VAL A 82 -13.75 -12.72 -15.65
CA VAL A 82 -13.10 -14.02 -15.71
C VAL A 82 -11.79 -13.86 -16.47
N ILE A 83 -10.68 -14.06 -15.77
CA ILE A 83 -9.34 -13.89 -16.31
C ILE A 83 -8.71 -15.27 -16.46
N GLU A 84 -8.41 -15.70 -17.68
CA GLU A 84 -7.69 -16.96 -17.91
C GLU A 84 -6.27 -16.89 -17.38
N ALA A 85 -5.60 -18.05 -17.30
CA ALA A 85 -4.22 -18.12 -16.83
C ALA A 85 -3.31 -17.27 -17.72
N GLY A 86 -2.55 -16.36 -17.12
CA GLY A 86 -1.64 -15.46 -17.85
C GLY A 86 -2.32 -14.37 -18.68
N GLN A 87 -3.66 -14.23 -18.61
CA GLN A 87 -4.39 -13.13 -19.23
C GLN A 87 -4.56 -11.96 -18.25
N GLU A 88 -5.06 -10.85 -18.78
CA GLU A 88 -5.31 -9.61 -18.07
C GLU A 88 -6.66 -9.00 -18.42
N ILE A 89 -7.11 -8.09 -17.58
CA ILE A 89 -8.22 -7.18 -17.86
C ILE A 89 -7.79 -5.74 -17.64
N GLU A 90 -8.41 -4.81 -18.36
CA GLU A 90 -8.14 -3.39 -18.22
C GLU A 90 -9.28 -2.68 -17.48
N ILE A 91 -8.92 -1.93 -16.45
CA ILE A 91 -9.85 -1.10 -15.68
C ILE A 91 -9.47 0.36 -15.94
N PRO A 92 -10.35 1.15 -16.59
CA PRO A 92 -10.05 2.55 -16.88
C PRO A 92 -9.93 3.35 -15.59
N LEU A 93 -8.84 4.13 -15.47
CA LEU A 93 -8.61 5.03 -14.34
C LEU A 93 -8.86 6.48 -14.74
N ARG A 94 -9.55 7.20 -13.85
CA ARG A 94 -9.61 8.67 -13.91
C ARG A 94 -8.42 9.22 -13.13
N SER A 95 -7.59 10.01 -13.81
CA SER A 95 -6.48 10.72 -13.16
C SER A 95 -7.00 11.69 -12.11
N LYS A 96 -6.32 11.73 -10.95
CA LYS A 96 -6.62 12.62 -9.85
C LYS A 96 -5.33 13.27 -9.33
N PRO A 97 -4.97 14.48 -9.80
CA PRO A 97 -3.66 15.07 -9.54
C PRO A 97 -3.38 15.40 -8.06
N SER A 98 -4.42 15.57 -7.24
CA SER A 98 -4.31 15.86 -5.80
C SER A 98 -4.41 14.62 -4.90
N GLU A 99 -4.62 13.44 -5.49
CA GLU A 99 -4.76 12.17 -4.78
C GLU A 99 -3.66 11.20 -5.20
N LYS A 100 -3.19 10.40 -4.24
CA LYS A 100 -2.23 9.32 -4.46
C LYS A 100 -3.00 8.02 -4.69
N LEU A 101 -2.59 7.27 -5.71
CA LEU A 101 -3.13 5.94 -5.99
C LEU A 101 -2.47 4.88 -5.10
N TRP A 102 -3.31 4.08 -4.45
CA TRP A 102 -2.93 2.91 -3.66
C TRP A 102 -3.56 1.67 -4.30
N LEU A 103 -2.76 0.64 -4.55
CA LEU A 103 -3.17 -0.59 -5.21
C LEU A 103 -3.15 -1.75 -4.23
N THR A 104 -4.06 -2.71 -4.39
CA THR A 104 -4.05 -3.96 -3.62
C THR A 104 -4.02 -5.14 -4.56
N ARG A 105 -3.35 -6.22 -4.17
CA ARG A 105 -3.29 -7.45 -4.96
C ARG A 105 -4.20 -8.51 -4.35
N GLY A 106 -4.65 -9.43 -5.20
CA GLY A 106 -5.19 -10.69 -4.74
C GLY A 106 -4.10 -11.71 -4.47
N GLU A 107 -4.51 -12.87 -3.99
CA GLU A 107 -3.62 -14.04 -3.85
C GLU A 107 -3.06 -14.51 -5.20
N HIS A 108 -3.84 -14.32 -6.28
CA HIS A 108 -3.58 -14.88 -7.61
C HIS A 108 -3.66 -13.86 -8.74
N TRP A 109 -3.76 -12.57 -8.42
CA TRP A 109 -3.80 -11.50 -9.42
C TRP A 109 -3.08 -10.26 -8.91
N ILE A 110 -2.48 -9.51 -9.81
CA ILE A 110 -1.72 -8.30 -9.49
C ILE A 110 -2.15 -7.16 -10.42
N PRO A 111 -2.45 -5.96 -9.88
CA PRO A 111 -2.71 -4.79 -10.69
C PRO A 111 -1.41 -4.06 -11.05
N THR A 112 -1.33 -3.61 -12.29
CA THR A 112 -0.24 -2.79 -12.83
C THR A 112 -0.81 -1.50 -13.39
N LEU A 113 -0.27 -0.37 -12.95
CA LEU A 113 -0.62 0.93 -13.52
C LEU A 113 0.06 1.06 -14.89
N ILE A 114 -0.76 1.23 -15.92
CA ILE A 114 -0.29 1.51 -17.27
C ILE A 114 -0.70 2.92 -17.66
N GLU A 115 0.27 3.67 -18.16
CA GLU A 115 0.04 4.98 -18.78
C GLU A 115 -0.25 4.75 -20.27
N GLY A 116 -1.51 4.96 -20.66
CA GLY A 116 -1.91 4.92 -22.05
C GLY A 116 -1.51 6.19 -22.81
N SER A 117 -1.89 6.27 -24.09
CA SER A 117 -1.66 7.48 -24.87
C SER A 117 -2.44 8.68 -24.31
N GLY A 118 -1.74 9.74 -23.92
CA GLY A 118 -2.32 11.00 -23.42
C GLY A 118 -2.64 10.97 -21.91
N TRP A 119 -3.86 11.35 -21.55
CA TRP A 119 -4.32 11.45 -20.14
C TRP A 119 -5.02 10.17 -19.62
N ARG A 120 -5.04 9.11 -20.42
CA ARG A 120 -5.74 7.87 -20.11
C ARG A 120 -4.80 6.96 -19.33
N GLN A 121 -5.10 6.75 -18.05
CA GLN A 121 -4.47 5.74 -17.23
C GLN A 121 -5.43 4.54 -17.14
N TYR A 122 -4.89 3.34 -17.07
CA TYR A 122 -5.67 2.15 -16.77
C TYR A 122 -4.90 1.24 -15.81
N LEU A 123 -5.63 0.42 -15.06
CA LEU A 123 -5.06 -0.69 -14.32
C LEU A 123 -5.22 -1.95 -15.14
N GLN A 124 -4.10 -2.55 -15.48
CA GLN A 124 -4.07 -3.91 -16.01
C GLN A 124 -4.05 -4.87 -14.82
N VAL A 125 -5.06 -5.71 -14.67
CA VAL A 125 -5.10 -6.74 -13.61
C VAL A 125 -4.73 -8.07 -14.25
N THR A 126 -3.53 -8.56 -13.95
CA THR A 126 -3.00 -9.80 -14.53
C THR A 126 -3.24 -10.98 -13.61
N ASN A 127 -3.73 -12.10 -14.16
CA ASN A 127 -3.80 -13.37 -13.46
C ASN A 127 -2.43 -14.05 -13.46
N ILE A 128 -1.83 -14.17 -12.28
CA ILE A 128 -0.50 -14.78 -12.09
C ILE A 128 -0.58 -16.28 -11.76
N SER A 129 -1.76 -16.88 -11.81
CA SER A 129 -1.94 -18.31 -11.54
C SER A 129 -2.14 -19.12 -12.82
N ALA A 130 -1.74 -20.39 -12.79
CA ALA A 130 -1.93 -21.33 -13.89
C ALA A 130 -3.40 -21.78 -14.11
N ARG A 131 -4.36 -21.16 -13.41
CA ARG A 131 -5.80 -21.49 -13.49
C ARG A 131 -6.60 -20.23 -13.78
N THR A 132 -7.73 -20.39 -14.44
CA THR A 132 -8.71 -19.32 -14.61
C THR A 132 -9.17 -18.77 -13.27
N ARG A 133 -9.25 -17.45 -13.15
CA ARG A 133 -9.67 -16.73 -11.96
C ARG A 133 -10.89 -15.87 -12.23
N CYS A 134 -11.92 -16.08 -11.44
CA CYS A 134 -13.09 -15.20 -11.42
C CYS A 134 -12.88 -14.13 -10.34
N LEU A 135 -12.91 -12.86 -10.74
CA LEU A 135 -12.95 -11.73 -9.82
C LEU A 135 -14.40 -11.26 -9.69
N PRO A 136 -15.02 -11.36 -8.51
CA PRO A 136 -16.38 -10.90 -8.30
C PRO A 136 -16.56 -9.41 -8.60
N ALA A 137 -17.78 -9.02 -8.97
CA ALA A 137 -18.17 -7.63 -9.03
C ALA A 137 -17.84 -6.92 -7.69
N HIS A 138 -17.45 -5.65 -7.78
CA HIS A 138 -17.02 -4.82 -6.65
C HIS A 138 -15.72 -5.26 -5.96
N THR A 139 -14.96 -6.21 -6.53
CA THR A 139 -13.60 -6.50 -6.07
C THR A 139 -12.77 -5.24 -6.12
N GLN A 140 -12.19 -4.87 -4.98
CA GLN A 140 -11.36 -3.67 -4.87
C GLN A 140 -9.94 -3.96 -5.34
N VAL A 141 -9.49 -3.24 -6.35
CA VAL A 141 -8.13 -3.35 -6.92
C VAL A 141 -7.26 -2.16 -6.51
N GLY A 142 -7.88 -1.07 -6.05
CA GLY A 142 -7.16 0.09 -5.58
C GLY A 142 -8.04 1.11 -4.85
N MET A 143 -7.45 2.24 -4.50
CA MET A 143 -8.14 3.41 -3.98
C MET A 143 -7.31 4.66 -4.21
N TRP A 144 -7.99 5.78 -4.36
CA TRP A 144 -7.37 7.08 -4.30
C TRP A 144 -7.52 7.68 -2.90
N LEU A 145 -6.43 8.24 -2.38
CA LEU A 145 -6.38 8.93 -1.11
C LEU A 145 -5.72 10.30 -1.28
N LEU A 146 -6.16 11.31 -0.55
CA LEU A 146 -5.50 12.62 -0.54
C LEU A 146 -4.00 12.50 -0.21
N GLY A 147 -3.18 13.35 -0.82
CA GLY A 147 -1.74 13.40 -0.57
C GLY A 147 -1.40 13.41 0.93
N GLY A 148 -0.47 12.55 1.34
CA GLY A 148 -0.03 12.39 2.74
C GLY A 148 -0.94 11.53 3.61
N ARG A 149 -2.05 10.99 3.09
CA ARG A 149 -2.88 10.00 3.79
C ARG A 149 -2.44 8.58 3.47
N VAL A 150 -2.63 7.67 4.43
CA VAL A 150 -2.37 6.24 4.29
C VAL A 150 -3.66 5.41 4.38
N PRO A 151 -3.74 4.24 3.72
CA PRO A 151 -4.87 3.33 3.86
C PRO A 151 -5.01 2.82 5.29
N ARG A 152 -6.25 2.62 5.75
CA ARG A 152 -6.53 1.91 7.02
C ARG A 152 -6.33 0.40 6.90
N ARG A 153 -6.61 -0.15 5.72
CA ARG A 153 -6.54 -1.59 5.44
C ARG A 153 -5.12 -1.94 5.01
N GLN A 154 -4.65 -3.11 5.43
CA GLN A 154 -3.38 -3.67 5.00
C GLN A 154 -3.45 -4.14 3.54
N GLY A 155 -2.28 -4.42 2.96
CA GLY A 155 -2.16 -4.96 1.61
C GLY A 155 -2.34 -3.93 0.50
N PHE A 156 -2.20 -2.64 0.82
CA PHE A 156 -2.20 -1.55 -0.16
C PHE A 156 -0.80 -0.96 -0.32
N VAL A 157 -0.36 -0.84 -1.56
CA VAL A 157 0.97 -0.33 -1.94
C VAL A 157 0.83 0.85 -2.88
N THR A 158 1.78 1.77 -2.87
CA THR A 158 1.80 2.87 -3.84
C THR A 158 2.66 2.51 -5.03
N VAL A 159 2.26 2.97 -6.21
CA VAL A 159 3.08 2.88 -7.42
C VAL A 159 4.44 3.54 -7.15
N GLY A 160 5.51 2.85 -7.57
CA GLY A 160 6.90 3.27 -7.34
C GLY A 160 7.51 2.81 -6.01
N SER A 161 6.75 2.18 -5.12
CA SER A 161 7.31 1.56 -3.91
C SER A 161 8.07 0.26 -4.23
N ARG A 162 9.03 -0.11 -3.37
CA ARG A 162 9.68 -1.43 -3.45
C ARG A 162 8.68 -2.60 -3.50
N GLN A 163 7.64 -2.60 -2.66
CA GLN A 163 6.66 -3.69 -2.67
C GLN A 163 5.91 -3.76 -4.00
N TYR A 164 5.59 -2.61 -4.61
CA TYR A 164 5.03 -2.59 -5.95
C TYR A 164 5.99 -3.19 -6.98
N ALA A 165 7.29 -2.86 -6.92
CA ALA A 165 8.29 -3.47 -7.80
C ALA A 165 8.40 -5.00 -7.61
N GLU A 166 8.34 -5.48 -6.36
CA GLU A 166 8.30 -6.91 -6.05
C GLU A 166 7.05 -7.57 -6.66
N TRP A 167 5.89 -6.91 -6.63
CA TRP A 167 4.69 -7.40 -7.30
C TRP A 167 4.86 -7.46 -8.83
N GLN A 168 5.48 -6.44 -9.43
CA GLN A 168 5.73 -6.43 -10.88
C GLN A 168 6.68 -7.55 -11.33
N ASN A 169 7.65 -7.93 -10.49
CA ASN A 169 8.51 -9.09 -10.78
C ASN A 169 7.71 -10.39 -10.86
N LEU A 170 6.69 -10.57 -10.02
CA LEU A 170 5.81 -11.75 -10.06
C LEU A 170 4.97 -11.79 -11.35
N VAL A 171 4.50 -10.64 -11.82
CA VAL A 171 3.80 -10.54 -13.11
C VAL A 171 4.72 -10.98 -14.24
N LEU A 172 5.95 -10.47 -14.27
CA LEU A 172 6.94 -10.81 -15.28
C LEU A 172 7.29 -12.31 -15.29
N GLN A 173 7.42 -12.93 -14.11
CA GLN A 173 7.64 -14.37 -13.99
C GLN A 173 6.47 -15.17 -14.55
N ALA A 174 5.24 -14.81 -14.18
CA ALA A 174 4.03 -15.49 -14.65
C ALA A 174 3.84 -15.39 -16.17
N THR A 175 4.16 -14.24 -16.79
CA THR A 175 4.07 -14.08 -18.25
C THR A 175 5.15 -14.85 -18.99
N THR A 176 6.35 -14.98 -18.43
CA THR A 176 7.44 -15.77 -19.01
C THR A 176 7.14 -17.27 -18.95
N ASP A 177 6.60 -17.76 -17.83
CA ASP A 177 6.21 -19.17 -17.66
C ASP A 177 5.05 -19.58 -18.58
N ALA A 178 4.13 -18.66 -18.90
CA ALA A 178 3.01 -18.91 -19.81
C ALA A 178 3.41 -18.95 -21.30
N THR A 179 4.57 -18.39 -21.66
CA THR A 179 5.08 -18.35 -23.05
C THR A 179 6.13 -19.42 -23.34
N SER A 180 6.50 -20.24 -22.36
CA SER A 180 7.44 -21.36 -22.47
C SER A 180 6.72 -22.68 -22.73
#